data_AF-A0A397U674-F1
#
_entry.id   AF-A0A397U674-F1
#
_cell.length_a   1.000
_cell.length_b   1.000
_cell.length_c   1.000
_cell.angle_alpha   90.00
_cell.angle_beta   90.00
_cell.angle_gamma   90.00
#
_symmetry.space_group_name_H-M   'P 1'
#
loop_
_entity.id
_entity.type
_entity.pdbx_description
1 polymer ?
#
loop_
_entity_poly.entity_id
_entity_poly.type
_entity_poly.pdbx_seq_one_letter_code
_entity_poly.pdbx_strand_id
1 'polypeptide(L)' 'MRDDGQLNDARRTLSKYNLHQFELPLLLNLLPTSIDEAKTLVPSLTLHYSDNEIREICEDIREIKRYIEG' A
#
# COMPACT_ATOMS: atom_id res chain seq x y z
N MET A 1 15.67 14.99 0.28
CA MET A 1 14.28 15.48 0.32
C MET A 1 13.48 14.44 -0.41
N ARG A 2 12.55 13.73 0.25
CA ARG A 2 11.69 12.75 -0.43
C ARG A 2 10.87 13.55 -1.45
N ASP A 3 10.89 13.16 -2.72
CA ASP A 3 10.24 13.95 -3.76
C ASP A 3 8.71 13.93 -3.51
N ASP A 4 8.15 15.09 -3.18
CA ASP A 4 6.73 15.25 -2.86
C ASP A 4 5.84 14.80 -4.05
N GLY A 5 6.36 14.83 -5.28
CA GLY A 5 5.68 14.30 -6.47
C GLY A 5 5.47 12.79 -6.38
N GLN A 6 6.51 12.03 -6.03
CA GLN A 6 6.45 10.56 -5.95
C GLN A 6 5.46 10.08 -4.89
N LEU A 7 5.39 10.80 -3.76
CA LEU A 7 4.45 10.49 -2.69
C LEU A 7 2.99 10.76 -3.12
N ASN A 8 2.75 11.83 -3.87
CA ASN A 8 1.41 12.15 -4.38
C ASN A 8 0.95 11.11 -5.42
N ASP A 9 1.84 10.61 -6.26
CA ASP A 9 1.52 9.56 -7.21
C ASP A 9 1.23 8.23 -6.50
N ALA A 10 2.03 7.86 -5.51
CA ALA A 10 1.78 6.69 -4.68
C ALA A 10 0.41 6.77 -3.97
N ARG A 11 0.03 7.95 -3.44
CA ARG A 11 -1.29 8.18 -2.86
C ARG A 11 -2.41 8.01 -3.89
N ARG A 12 -2.24 8.53 -5.11
CA ARG A 12 -3.23 8.38 -6.19
C ARG A 12 -3.43 6.92 -6.57
N THR A 13 -2.34 6.15 -6.70
CA THR A 13 -2.38 4.72 -7.00
C THR A 13 -3.18 3.96 -5.94
N LEU A 14 -2.87 4.16 -4.66
CA LEU A 14 -3.59 3.46 -3.58
C LEU A 14 -5.02 3.95 -3.34
N SER A 15 -5.36 5.17 -3.78
CA SER A 15 -6.74 5.70 -3.67
C SER A 15 -7.75 4.96 -4.56
N LYS A 16 -7.30 4.07 -5.48
CA LYS A 16 -8.20 3.19 -6.24
C LYS A 16 -8.85 2.11 -5.37
N TYR A 17 -8.26 1.81 -4.21
CA TYR A 17 -8.79 0.89 -3.22
C TYR A 17 -9.62 1.65 -2.18
N ASN A 18 -10.71 1.05 -1.70
CA ASN A 18 -11.59 1.66 -0.69
C ASN A 18 -10.99 1.60 0.74
N LEU A 19 -9.75 2.05 0.89
CA LEU A 19 -8.96 1.95 2.13
C LEU A 19 -9.52 2.90 3.18
N HIS A 20 -9.48 2.48 4.44
CA HIS A 20 -9.76 3.38 5.54
C HIS A 20 -8.69 4.48 5.63
N GLN A 21 -9.07 5.66 6.16
CA GLN A 21 -8.17 6.83 6.27
C GLN A 21 -6.85 6.57 7.02
N PHE A 22 -6.81 5.51 7.84
CA PHE A 22 -5.61 5.08 8.56
C PHE A 22 -4.79 4.01 7.83
N GLU A 23 -5.40 3.22 6.95
CA GLU A 23 -4.73 2.14 6.23
C GLU A 23 -3.81 2.69 5.14
N LEU A 24 -4.28 3.68 4.38
CA LEU A 24 -3.49 4.32 3.32
C LEU A 24 -2.13 4.87 3.81
N PRO A 25 -2.07 5.71 4.87
CA PRO A 25 -0.78 6.18 5.38
C PRO A 25 0.08 5.07 5.98
N LEU A 26 -0.52 4.02 6.57
CA LEU A 26 0.22 2.85 7.06
C LEU A 26 0.89 2.10 5.89
N LEU A 27 0.14 1.83 4.82
CA LEU A 27 0.66 1.15 3.63
C LEU A 27 1.78 1.95 2.95
N LEU A 28 1.66 3.27 2.84
CA LEU A 28 2.70 4.12 2.25
C LEU A 28 3.97 4.24 3.12
N ASN A 29 3.85 4.06 4.43
CA ASN A 29 5.00 4.12 5.35
C ASN A 29 5.71 2.77 5.46
N LEU A 30 4.96 1.67 5.42
CA LEU A 30 5.48 0.32 5.65
C LEU A 30 5.80 -0.43 4.37
N LEU A 31 5.17 -0.07 3.26
CA LEU A 31 5.36 -0.65 1.93
C LEU A 31 5.39 -2.19 1.91
N PRO A 32 4.36 -2.88 2.47
CA PRO A 32 4.32 -4.33 2.47
C PRO A 32 4.24 -4.89 1.04
N THR A 33 5.10 -5.86 0.74
CA THR A 33 5.22 -6.43 -0.63
C THR A 33 4.70 -7.87 -0.74
N SER A 34 4.19 -8.43 0.36
CA SER A 34 3.57 -9.75 0.41
C SER A 34 2.28 -9.71 1.24
N ILE A 35 1.39 -10.66 0.98
CA ILE A 35 0.11 -10.77 1.70
C ILE A 35 0.36 -10.96 3.20
N ASP A 36 1.30 -11.82 3.58
CA ASP A 36 1.61 -12.10 4.98
C ASP A 36 2.12 -10.85 5.71
N GLU A 37 2.99 -10.09 5.07
CA GLU A 37 3.49 -8.81 5.59
C GLU A 37 2.36 -7.79 5.72
N ALA A 38 1.52 -7.63 4.69
CA ALA A 38 0.39 -6.70 4.71
C ALA A 38 -0.61 -7.04 5.82
N LYS A 39 -0.95 -8.32 6.01
CA LYS A 39 -1.85 -8.78 7.07
C LYS A 39 -1.25 -8.62 8.47
N THR A 40 0.06 -8.83 8.60
CA THR A 40 0.76 -8.68 9.88
C THR A 40 0.85 -7.21 10.29
N LEU A 41 1.16 -6.33 9.35
CA LEU A 41 1.37 -4.90 9.59
C LEU A 41 0.06 -4.10 9.63
N VAL A 42 -0.93 -4.49 8.82
CA VAL A 42 -2.23 -3.83 8.70
C VAL A 42 -3.34 -4.88 8.81
N PRO A 43 -3.58 -5.44 10.01
CA PRO A 43 -4.53 -6.54 10.21
C PRO A 43 -5.98 -6.20 9.84
N SER A 44 -6.35 -4.91 9.84
CA SER A 44 -7.68 -4.44 9.41
C SER A 44 -7.99 -4.79 7.95
N LEU A 45 -6.97 -4.97 7.10
CA LEU A 45 -7.18 -5.38 5.71
C LEU A 45 -7.91 -6.73 5.61
N THR A 46 -7.67 -7.64 6.54
CA THR A 46 -8.31 -8.97 6.56
C THR A 46 -9.82 -8.92 6.82
N LEU A 47 -10.33 -7.80 7.32
CA LEU A 47 -11.74 -7.62 7.63
C LEU A 47 -12.55 -7.15 6.40
N HIS A 48 -11.87 -6.50 5.45
CA HIS A 48 -12.52 -5.78 4.36
C HIS A 48 -12.08 -6.23 2.97
N TYR A 49 -10.95 -6.92 2.87
CA TYR A 49 -10.37 -7.36 1.60
C TYR A 49 -10.11 -8.87 1.59
N SER A 50 -10.39 -9.47 0.45
CA SER A 50 -9.96 -10.83 0.14
C SER A 50 -8.46 -10.91 -0.11
N ASP A 51 -7.89 -12.11 0.00
CA ASP A 51 -6.48 -12.35 -0.31
C ASP A 51 -6.09 -11.97 -1.74
N ASN A 52 -7.04 -12.01 -2.69
CA ASN A 52 -6.80 -11.56 -4.05
C ASN A 52 -6.67 -10.04 -4.13
N GLU A 53 -7.54 -9.30 -3.45
CA GLU A 53 -7.46 -7.83 -3.39
C GLU A 53 -6.21 -7.38 -2.64
N ILE A 54 -5.87 -8.03 -1.51
CA ILE A 54 -4.64 -7.75 -0.77
C ILE A 54 -3.40 -8.02 -1.64
N ARG A 55 -3.42 -9.08 -2.46
CA ARG A 55 -2.34 -9.36 -3.42
C ARG A 55 -2.18 -8.21 -4.41
N GLU A 56 -3.27 -7.74 -5.02
CA GLU A 56 -3.22 -6.61 -5.94
C GLU A 56 -2.68 -5.34 -5.29
N ILE A 57 -3.11 -5.04 -4.05
CA ILE A 57 -2.57 -3.92 -3.26
C ILE A 57 -1.05 -4.09 -3.08
N CYS A 58 -0.56 -5.30 -2.76
CA CYS A 58 0.86 -5.57 -2.57
C CYS A 58 1.67 -5.42 -3.88
N GLU A 59 1.10 -5.79 -5.03
CA GLU A 59 1.74 -5.59 -6.34
C GLU A 59 1.93 -4.11 -6.65
N ASP A 60 0.88 -3.30 -6.47
CA ASP A 60 0.95 -1.83 -6.60
C ASP A 60 1.99 -1.22 -5.66
N ILE A 61 2.01 -1.65 -4.39
CA ILE A 61 2.99 -1.20 -3.40
C ILE A 61 4.41 -1.58 -3.82
N ARG A 62 4.61 -2.75 -4.46
CA ARG A 62 5.93 -3.15 -4.96
C ARG A 62 6.43 -2.24 -6.06
N GLU A 63 5.56 -1.82 -6.98
CA GLU A 63 5.92 -0.82 -8.00
C GLU A 63 6.21 0.55 -7.37
N ILE A 64 5.40 0.99 -6.40
CA ILE A 64 5.63 2.22 -5.63
C ILE A 64 6.99 2.18 -4.93
N LYS A 65 7.31 1.07 -4.25
CA LYS A 65 8.58 0.89 -3.54
C LYS A 65 9.77 1.00 -4.48
N ARG A 66 9.72 0.33 -5.64
CA ARG A 66 10.76 0.46 -6.68
C ARG A 66 10.92 1.88 -7.19
N TYR A 67 9.83 2.63 -7.31
CA TYR A 67 9.86 4.01 -7.80
C TYR A 67 10.40 5.01 -6.78
N ILE A 68 10.15 4.79 -5.48
CA ILE A 68 10.61 5.68 -4.39
C ILE A 68 12.04 5.36 -3.93
N GLU A 69 12.45 4.08 -3.99
CA GLU A 69 13.78 3.63 -3.58
C GLU A 69 14.79 3.55 -4.74
N GLY A 70 14.31 3.62 -5.99
CA GLY A 70 15.13 3.55 -7.21
C GLY A 70 15.73 4.87 -7.65
#